data_AF-A0A2S2PUK6-F1
#
_entry.id   AF-A0A2S2PUK6-F1
#
_cell.length_a   1.000
_cell.length_b   1.000
_cell.length_c   1.000
_cell.angle_alpha   90.00
_cell.angle_beta   90.00
_cell.angle_gamma   90.00
#
_symmetry.space_group_name_H-M   'P 1'
#
loop_
_entity.id
_entity.type
_entity.pdbx_description
1 polymer ?
#
loop_
_entity_poly.entity_id
_entity_poly.type
_entity_poly.pdbx_seq_one_letter_code
_entity_poly.pdbx_strand_id
1 'polypeptide(L)'
;MAIFLDLAKAFDTVNHIELCNILPSFGLNNSSLKWFISYLNNRKQIVQIMNSSGEELSINCGVPQGSVLGPLLFILYINSICDIKIDGRIITYADDMHVS
;
A
#
# COMPACT_ATOMS: atom_id res chain seq x y z
N MET A 1 11.38 -15.73 -7.72
CA MET A 1 10.06 -15.85 -7.06
C MET A 1 10.24 -15.78 -5.54
N ALA A 2 10.71 -14.63 -5.05
CA ALA A 2 10.88 -14.38 -3.61
C ALA A 2 10.43 -12.94 -3.33
N ILE A 3 10.94 -12.00 -4.13
CA ILE A 3 10.53 -10.59 -4.18
C ILE A 3 9.00 -10.43 -4.31
N PHE A 4 8.34 -11.12 -5.24
CA PHE A 4 6.88 -11.02 -5.44
C PHE A 4 6.05 -11.58 -4.26
N LEU A 5 6.55 -12.62 -3.59
CA LEU A 5 5.88 -13.24 -2.43
C LEU A 5 6.03 -12.35 -1.19
N ASP A 6 7.21 -11.76 -1.01
CA ASP A 6 7.48 -10.80 0.07
C ASP A 6 6.69 -9.50 -0.16
N LEU A 7 6.59 -9.03 -1.41
CA LEU A 7 5.71 -7.92 -1.80
C LEU A 7 4.24 -8.22 -1.47
N ALA A 8 3.73 -9.39 -1.85
CA ALA A 8 2.35 -9.81 -1.54
C ALA A 8 2.07 -9.80 -0.04
N LYS A 9 2.97 -10.37 0.77
CA LYS A 9 2.83 -10.32 2.24
C LYS A 9 2.93 -8.90 2.78
N ALA A 10 3.83 -8.09 2.24
CA ALA A 10 4.04 -6.73 2.73
C ALA A 10 2.83 -5.83 2.41
N PHE A 11 2.16 -6.04 1.26
CA PHE A 11 0.88 -5.40 0.92
C PHE A 11 -0.20 -5.64 1.97
N ASP A 12 -0.21 -6.80 2.62
CA ASP A 12 -1.20 -7.15 3.65
C ASP A 12 -0.85 -6.55 5.04
N THR A 13 0.36 -6.00 5.20
CA THR A 13 0.90 -5.54 6.50
C THR A 13 1.05 -4.03 6.65
N VAL A 14 0.75 -3.25 5.60
CA VAL A 14 0.89 -1.78 5.62
C VAL A 14 0.03 -1.17 6.73
N ASN A 15 0.64 -0.56 7.74
CA ASN A 15 -0.11 0.11 8.81
C ASN A 15 -0.70 1.43 8.29
N HIS A 16 -2.02 1.57 8.37
CA HIS A 16 -2.71 2.76 7.85
C HIS A 16 -2.38 4.03 8.61
N ILE A 17 -2.19 3.94 9.93
CA ILE A 17 -1.85 5.10 10.77
C ILE A 17 -0.48 5.62 10.37
N GLU A 18 0.50 4.73 10.28
CA GLU A 18 1.87 5.09 9.90
C GLU A 18 1.91 5.64 8.47
N LEU A 19 1.20 4.99 7.54
CA LEU A 19 1.06 5.49 6.16
C LEU A 19 0.43 6.89 6.12
N CYS A 20 -0.61 7.16 6.92
CA CYS A 20 -1.22 8.49 7.01
C CYS A 20 -0.26 9.54 7.60
N ASN A 21 0.63 9.16 8.52
CA ASN A 21 1.61 10.04 9.13
C ASN A 21 2.75 10.42 8.17
N ILE A 22 3.14 9.52 7.26
CA ILE A 22 4.21 9.77 6.29
C ILE A 22 3.71 10.48 5.02
N LEU A 23 2.45 10.29 4.60
CA LEU A 23 1.94 10.88 3.35
C LEU A 23 2.14 12.40 3.22
N PRO A 24 2.04 13.22 4.30
CA PRO A 24 2.35 14.64 4.23
C PRO A 24 3.81 14.97 3.88
N SER A 25 4.78 14.10 4.17
CA SER A 25 6.20 14.36 3.90
C SER A 25 6.56 14.29 2.42
N PHE A 26 5.70 13.67 1.59
CA PHE A 26 5.90 13.53 0.14
C PHE A 26 5.43 14.75 -0.67
N GLY A 27 5.02 15.85 -0.02
CA GLY A 27 4.61 17.08 -0.72
C GLY A 27 3.26 16.97 -1.44
N LEU A 28 2.42 16.01 -1.05
CA LEU A 28 1.07 15.86 -1.59
C LEU A 28 0.19 17.05 -1.21
N ASN A 29 -0.69 17.47 -2.12
CA ASN A 29 -1.68 18.50 -1.80
C ASN A 29 -2.71 17.99 -0.76
N ASN A 30 -3.34 18.92 -0.03
CA ASN A 30 -4.30 18.56 1.03
C ASN A 30 -5.50 17.73 0.52
N SER A 31 -5.90 17.89 -0.73
CA SER A 31 -7.02 17.16 -1.33
C SER A 31 -6.66 15.69 -1.59
N SER A 32 -5.49 15.43 -2.16
CA SER A 32 -4.93 14.10 -2.38
C SER A 32 -4.67 13.39 -1.06
N LEU A 33 -4.14 14.10 -0.05
CA LEU A 33 -3.93 13.54 1.29
C LEU A 33 -5.26 13.08 1.91
N LYS A 34 -6.28 13.94 1.91
CA LYS A 34 -7.63 13.58 2.41
C LYS A 34 -8.23 12.41 1.64
N TRP A 35 -8.01 12.37 0.32
CA TRP A 35 -8.47 11.27 -0.52
C TRP A 35 -7.80 9.95 -0.13
N PHE A 36 -6.48 9.94 0.08
CA PHE A 36 -5.76 8.73 0.54
C PHE A 36 -6.18 8.29 1.96
N ILE A 37 -6.35 9.24 2.89
CA ILE A 37 -6.86 8.94 4.23
C ILE A 37 -8.26 8.30 4.12
N SER A 38 -9.15 8.88 3.30
CA SER A 38 -10.49 8.33 3.08
C SER A 38 -10.46 6.96 2.40
N TYR A 39 -9.48 6.72 1.52
CA TYR A 39 -9.30 5.45 0.83
C TYR A 39 -8.88 4.32 1.79
N LEU A 40 -8.08 4.64 2.81
CA LEU A 40 -7.59 3.69 3.81
C LEU A 40 -8.54 3.53 5.00
N ASN A 41 -9.38 4.53 5.30
CA ASN A 41 -10.23 4.50 6.47
C ASN A 41 -11.49 3.62 6.30
N ASN A 42 -11.97 3.04 7.41
CA ASN A 42 -13.20 2.22 7.48
C ASN A 42 -13.32 1.12 6.42
N ARG A 43 -12.18 0.50 6.08
CA ARG A 43 -12.13 -0.60 5.12
C ARG A 43 -12.73 -1.86 5.71
N LYS A 44 -13.45 -2.62 4.88
CA LYS A 44 -14.05 -3.90 5.25
C LYS A 44 -13.82 -4.94 4.15
N GLN A 45 -13.70 -6.20 4.54
CA GLN A 45 -13.59 -7.35 3.64
C GLN A 45 -14.63 -8.41 3.97
N ILE A 46 -15.05 -9.14 2.96
CA ILE A 46 -15.89 -10.33 3.08
C ILE A 46 -15.24 -11.42 2.23
N VAL A 47 -15.17 -12.64 2.75
CA VAL A 47 -14.69 -13.81 1.99
C VAL A 47 -15.89 -14.51 1.38
N GLN A 48 -15.91 -14.71 0.07
CA GLN A 48 -16.96 -15.50 -0.59
C GLN A 48 -16.37 -16.80 -1.12
N ILE A 49 -16.93 -17.94 -0.70
CA ILE A 49 -16.58 -19.27 -1.20
C ILE A 49 -17.85 -19.87 -1.81
N MET A 50 -17.81 -20.12 -3.12
CA MET A 50 -18.98 -20.56 -3.91
C MET A 50 -20.17 -19.60 -3.73
N ASN A 51 -21.28 -20.10 -3.17
CA ASN A 51 -22.51 -19.34 -2.91
C ASN A 51 -22.64 -18.88 -1.45
N SER A 52 -21.61 -19.05 -0.63
CA SER A 52 -21.59 -18.61 0.77
C SER A 52 -20.68 -17.40 0.93
N SER A 53 -21.22 -16.34 1.51
CA SER A 53 -20.46 -15.19 1.98
C SER A 53 -20.17 -15.37 3.46
N GLY A 54 -18.90 -15.16 3.85
CA GLY A 54 -18.46 -15.13 5.23
C GLY A 54 -18.82 -13.82 5.93
N GLU A 55 -18.33 -13.67 7.14
CA GLU A 55 -18.55 -12.47 7.94
C GLU A 55 -17.78 -11.26 7.41
N GLU A 56 -18.35 -10.07 7.59
CA GLU A 56 -17.70 -8.80 7.29
C GLU A 56 -16.65 -8.49 8.36
N LEU A 57 -15.39 -8.40 7.94
CA LEU A 57 -14.26 -8.10 8.81
C LEU A 57 -13.72 -6.70 8.50
N SER A 58 -13.53 -5.90 9.55
CA SER A 58 -12.84 -4.62 9.43
C SER A 58 -11.35 -4.81 9.13
N ILE A 59 -10.83 -4.03 8.19
CA ILE A 59 -9.44 -4.06 7.77
C ILE A 59 -8.73 -2.84 8.34
N ASN A 60 -7.77 -3.07 9.24
CA ASN A 60 -6.99 -2.01 9.89
C ASN A 60 -5.55 -1.91 9.35
N CYS A 61 -5.15 -2.83 8.46
CA CYS A 61 -3.83 -2.86 7.84
C CYS A 61 -3.90 -3.43 6.43
N GLY A 62 -2.88 -3.13 5.64
CA GLY A 62 -2.73 -3.55 4.27
C GLY A 62 -3.52 -2.72 3.26
N VAL A 63 -3.11 -2.79 2.00
CA VAL A 63 -3.79 -2.14 0.87
C VAL A 63 -4.51 -3.20 0.03
N PRO A 64 -5.61 -2.85 -0.66
CA PRO A 64 -6.34 -3.86 -1.43
C PRO A 64 -5.48 -4.39 -2.58
N GLN A 65 -5.25 -5.71 -2.56
CA GLN A 65 -4.65 -6.42 -3.68
C GLN A 65 -5.52 -6.27 -4.94
N GLY A 66 -4.89 -6.02 -6.08
CA GLY A 66 -5.58 -5.73 -7.34
C GLY A 66 -6.04 -4.27 -7.53
N SER A 67 -5.76 -3.39 -6.57
CA SER A 67 -5.92 -1.95 -6.79
C SER A 67 -4.70 -1.35 -7.49
N VAL A 68 -4.94 -0.38 -8.39
CA VAL A 68 -3.87 0.39 -9.05
C VAL A 68 -3.04 1.19 -8.04
N LEU A 69 -3.66 1.58 -6.92
CA LEU A 69 -3.05 2.45 -5.92
C LEU A 69 -2.33 1.69 -4.80
N GLY A 70 -2.59 0.39 -4.65
CA GLY A 70 -1.89 -0.46 -3.70
C GLY A 70 -0.37 -0.38 -3.90
N PRO A 71 0.16 -0.66 -5.11
CA PRO A 71 1.58 -0.55 -5.42
C PRO A 71 2.17 0.83 -5.12
N LEU A 72 1.46 1.92 -5.44
CA LEU A 72 1.92 3.28 -5.18
C LEU A 72 2.06 3.56 -3.68
N LEU A 73 1.02 3.25 -2.89
CA LEU A 73 1.03 3.43 -1.45
C LEU A 73 2.10 2.58 -0.76
N PHE A 74 2.33 1.37 -1.28
CA PHE A 74 3.38 0.49 -0.81
C PHE A 74 4.79 1.06 -1.07
N ILE A 75 5.03 1.62 -2.27
CA ILE A 75 6.31 2.26 -2.60
C ILE A 75 6.56 3.46 -1.68
N LEU A 76 5.56 4.31 -1.45
CA LEU A 76 5.67 5.43 -0.51
C LEU A 76 5.97 4.94 0.92
N TYR A 77 5.29 3.88 1.35
CA TYR A 77 5.50 3.26 2.66
C TYR A 77 6.93 2.72 2.83
N ILE A 78 7.40 1.92 1.88
CA ILE A 78 8.76 1.36 1.91
C ILE A 78 9.82 2.46 1.81
N ASN A 79 9.65 3.44 0.92
CA ASN A 79 10.60 4.56 0.81
C ASN A 79 10.74 5.30 2.15
N SER A 80 9.63 5.53 2.87
CA SER A 80 9.69 6.18 4.17
C SER A 80 10.43 5.33 5.23
N ILE A 81 10.24 4.01 5.21
CA ILE A 81 10.94 3.07 6.11
C ILE A 81 12.42 2.99 5.73
N CYS A 82 12.76 3.02 4.45
CA CYS A 82 14.14 2.89 4.01
C CYS A 82 14.96 4.19 4.14
N ASP A 83 14.31 5.36 4.06
CA ASP A 83 14.91 6.65 4.42
C ASP A 83 15.27 6.75 5.91
N ILE A 84 14.73 5.85 6.76
CA ILE A 84 15.30 5.53 8.08
C ILE A 84 16.58 4.72 7.85
N LYS A 85 17.62 5.36 7.28
CA LYS A 85 18.98 4.84 7.04
C LYS A 85 19.06 3.32 6.87
N ILE A 86 18.50 2.79 5.78
CA ILE A 86 18.91 1.47 5.31
C ILE A 86 20.09 1.69 4.36
N ASP A 87 21.23 1.11 4.71
CA ASP A 87 22.47 1.19 3.92
C ASP A 87 22.27 0.38 2.62
N GLY A 88 21.68 1.01 1.60
CA GLY A 88 21.29 0.33 0.36
C GLY A 88 20.67 1.28 -0.67
N ARG A 89 20.98 1.06 -1.95
CA ARG A 89 20.49 1.89 -3.07
C ARG A 89 19.10 1.43 -3.48
N ILE A 90 18.08 2.26 -3.24
CA ILE A 90 16.70 2.01 -3.66
C ILE A 90 16.51 2.57 -5.06
N ILE A 91 16.03 1.73 -5.98
CA ILE A 91 15.65 2.14 -7.33
C ILE A 91 14.14 1.90 -7.44
N THR A 92 13.36 2.97 -7.53
CA THR A 92 11.91 2.91 -7.75
C THR A 92 11.62 3.03 -9.24
N TYR A 93 10.86 2.08 -9.78
CA TYR A 93 10.34 2.13 -11.16
C TYR A 93 8.83 2.29 -11.10
N ALA A 94 8.34 3.42 -11.64
CA ALA A 94 6.93 3.64 -11.91
C ALA A 94 6.78 3.71 -13.44
N ASP A 95 6.27 2.64 -14.04
CA ASP A 95 5.60 2.61 -15.35
C ASP A 95 6.33 3.10 -16.61
N ASP A 96 7.55 2.61 -16.91
CA ASP A 96 7.92 2.40 -18.32
C ASP A 96 9.06 1.40 -18.49
N MET A 97 8.72 0.20 -18.97
CA MET A 97 9.66 -0.68 -19.66
C MET A 97 9.33 -0.64 -21.15
N HIS A 98 10.05 0.21 -21.90
CA HIS A 98 10.31 -0.04 -23.30
C HIS A 98 11.83 0.02 -23.50
N VAL A 99 12.43 -1.12 -23.78
CA VAL A 99 13.83 -1.22 -24.21
C VAL A 99 13.81 -1.53 -25.69
N SER A 100 14.36 -0.62 -26.49
CA SER A 100 14.94 -0.92 -27.80
C SER A 100 16.42 -1.19 -27.61
#